data_AF-A0A7Z7IDS2-F1
#
_entry.id   AF-A0A7Z7IDS2-F1
#
_cell.length_a   1.000
_cell.length_b   1.000
_cell.length_c   1.000
_cell.angle_alpha   90.00
_cell.angle_beta   90.00
_cell.angle_gamma   90.00
#
_symmetry.space_group_name_H-M   'P 1'
#
loop_
_entity.id
_entity.type
_entity.pdbx_description
1 polymer ?
#
loop_
_entity_poly.entity_id
_entity_poly.type
_entity_poly.pdbx_seq_one_letter_code
_entity_poly.pdbx_strand_id
1 'polypeptide(L)'
;MKSLKKKLAVLLFAQIPIHGFAQQQLQPPNDVDLRAAYCVPIVRNQVDIYQNAMTEPPSNSQVDQAIKKLAADAQQNLARLQRYLVPRMPYLDSTALLAAMAQGKDDSQRALTEATQCMATCQNKPNPMQCMNACTTDTMQRVRRCSQLDWLPF
;
A
#
# COMPACT_ATOMS: atom_id res chain seq x y z
N MET A 1 -0.99 49.68 73.08
CA MET A 1 0.18 49.47 72.18
C MET A 1 0.42 47.97 72.01
N LYS A 2 0.21 47.39 70.82
CA LYS A 2 0.86 46.16 70.34
C LYS A 2 0.54 45.98 68.85
N SER A 3 1.55 46.18 68.03
CA SER A 3 1.56 46.09 66.57
C SER A 3 1.72 44.64 66.13
N LEU A 4 0.77 44.10 65.37
CA LEU A 4 0.90 42.77 64.74
C LEU A 4 1.31 42.94 63.26
N LYS A 5 2.61 42.76 63.00
CA LYS A 5 3.21 42.78 61.66
C LYS A 5 2.78 41.51 60.90
N LYS A 6 1.93 41.64 59.88
CA LYS A 6 1.67 40.57 58.90
C LYS A 6 2.90 40.39 58.01
N LYS A 7 3.60 39.27 58.16
CA LYS A 7 4.69 38.86 57.27
C LYS A 7 4.09 38.40 55.95
N LEU A 8 4.41 39.11 54.87
CA LEU A 8 4.05 38.76 53.50
C LEU A 8 5.03 37.66 53.04
N ALA A 9 4.55 36.42 52.91
CA ALA A 9 5.32 35.33 52.31
C ALA A 9 5.21 35.46 50.79
N VAL A 10 6.27 35.94 50.15
CA VAL A 10 6.41 36.00 48.70
C VAL A 10 6.73 34.60 48.20
N LEU A 11 5.73 33.94 47.61
CA LEU A 11 5.91 32.68 46.86
C LEU A 11 6.60 33.00 45.53
N LEU A 12 7.90 32.73 45.45
CA LEU A 12 8.65 32.67 44.19
C LEU A 12 8.15 31.46 43.39
N PHE A 13 7.28 31.70 42.42
CA PHE A 13 6.96 30.73 41.39
C PHE A 13 8.15 30.63 40.43
N ALA A 14 8.89 29.53 40.53
CA ALA A 14 9.91 29.15 39.55
C ALA A 14 9.23 28.95 38.19
N GLN A 15 9.52 29.84 37.25
CA GLN A 15 9.06 29.73 35.87
C GLN A 15 9.86 28.62 35.18
N ILE A 16 9.33 27.40 35.18
CA ILE A 16 9.85 26.32 34.32
C ILE A 16 9.40 26.67 32.90
N PRO A 17 10.30 26.94 31.95
CA PRO A 17 9.91 27.14 30.56
C PRO A 17 9.37 25.82 30.03
N ILE A 18 8.05 25.74 29.88
CA ILE A 18 7.38 24.69 29.13
C ILE A 18 7.84 24.86 27.67
N HIS A 19 8.90 24.15 27.30
CA HIS A 19 9.27 23.97 25.91
C HIS A 19 8.19 23.09 25.31
N GLY A 20 7.16 23.72 24.74
CA GLY A 20 6.13 23.02 23.99
C GLY A 20 6.82 22.25 22.87
N PHE A 21 6.76 20.92 22.94
CA PHE A 21 7.04 20.09 21.78
C PHE A 21 6.05 20.51 20.71
N ALA A 22 6.51 21.25 19.70
CA ALA A 22 5.73 21.47 18.50
C ALA A 22 5.40 20.08 17.94
N GLN A 23 4.14 19.65 18.06
CA GLN A 23 3.67 18.46 17.37
C GLN A 23 3.92 18.73 15.89
N GLN A 24 4.87 18.00 15.31
CA GLN A 24 5.17 18.08 13.90
C GLN A 24 3.90 17.66 13.16
N GLN A 25 3.16 18.66 12.67
CA GLN A 25 1.84 18.44 12.09
C GLN A 25 2.03 17.65 10.79
N LEU A 26 1.65 16.36 10.83
CA LEU A 26 1.73 15.49 9.67
C LEU A 26 0.88 16.05 8.54
N GLN A 27 1.40 15.98 7.32
CA GLN A 27 0.68 16.40 6.13
C GLN A 27 -0.32 15.31 5.73
N PRO A 28 -1.54 15.66 5.29
CA PRO A 28 -2.44 14.68 4.71
C PRO A 28 -1.81 14.09 3.43
N PRO A 29 -1.84 12.77 3.21
CA PRO A 29 -1.43 12.16 1.96
C PRO A 29 -2.25 12.72 0.79
N ASN A 30 -1.60 12.95 -0.35
CA ASN A 30 -2.32 13.27 -1.60
C ASN A 30 -2.79 11.98 -2.31
N ASP A 31 -3.51 12.13 -3.42
CA ASP A 31 -4.04 10.99 -4.18
C ASP A 31 -2.95 10.04 -4.69
N VAL A 32 -1.76 10.55 -5.01
CA VAL A 32 -0.62 9.72 -5.44
C VAL A 32 -0.08 8.91 -4.28
N ASP A 33 0.02 9.50 -3.08
CA ASP A 33 0.46 8.83 -1.87
C ASP A 33 -0.52 7.70 -1.49
N LEU A 34 -1.82 7.99 -1.52
CA LEU A 34 -2.88 7.02 -1.24
C LEU A 34 -2.88 5.90 -2.27
N ARG A 35 -2.76 6.22 -3.57
CA ARG A 35 -2.70 5.21 -4.63
C ARG A 35 -1.43 4.36 -4.54
N ALA A 36 -0.29 4.95 -4.20
CA ALA A 36 0.94 4.22 -3.96
C ALA A 36 0.80 3.26 -2.77
N ALA A 37 0.26 3.75 -1.65
CA ALA A 37 -0.01 2.94 -0.47
C ALA A 37 -0.97 1.78 -0.78
N TYR A 38 -2.04 2.03 -1.54
CA TYR A 38 -2.97 1.01 -2.02
C TYR A 38 -2.28 -0.06 -2.89
N CYS A 39 -1.41 0.35 -3.82
CA CYS A 39 -0.78 -0.58 -4.76
C CYS A 39 0.38 -1.40 -4.17
N VAL A 40 1.05 -0.95 -3.10
CA VAL A 40 2.17 -1.69 -2.47
C VAL A 40 1.81 -3.14 -2.12
N PRO A 41 0.75 -3.43 -1.33
CA PRO A 41 0.41 -4.81 -0.97
C PRO A 41 -0.05 -5.64 -2.18
N ILE A 42 -0.71 -5.02 -3.16
CA ILE A 42 -1.15 -5.68 -4.40
C ILE A 42 0.07 -6.16 -5.20
N VAL A 43 1.03 -5.27 -5.48
CA VAL A 43 2.21 -5.62 -6.27
C VAL A 43 3.13 -6.58 -5.50
N ARG A 44 3.21 -6.45 -4.16
CA ARG A 44 3.91 -7.45 -3.33
C ARG A 44 3.30 -8.85 -3.51
N ASN A 45 1.98 -8.97 -3.42
CA ASN A 45 1.31 -10.26 -3.64
C ASN A 45 1.52 -10.79 -5.08
N GLN A 46 1.61 -9.91 -6.09
CA GLN A 46 1.96 -10.32 -7.46
C GLN A 46 3.38 -10.90 -7.53
N VAL A 47 4.36 -10.29 -6.86
CA VAL A 47 5.72 -10.83 -6.75
C VAL A 47 5.68 -12.23 -6.15
N ASP A 48 4.99 -12.41 -5.03
CA ASP A 48 4.90 -13.70 -4.34
C ASP A 48 4.25 -14.77 -5.24
N ILE A 49 3.15 -14.43 -5.92
CA ILE A 49 2.47 -15.34 -6.87
C ILE A 49 3.40 -15.78 -7.99
N TYR A 50 4.10 -14.85 -8.65
CA TYR A 50 4.97 -15.19 -9.78
C TYR A 50 6.22 -15.94 -9.33
N GLN A 51 6.75 -15.66 -8.15
CA GLN A 51 7.86 -16.41 -7.57
C GLN A 51 7.46 -17.85 -7.27
N ASN A 52 6.30 -18.06 -6.66
CA ASN A 52 5.78 -19.41 -6.41
C ASN A 52 5.46 -20.16 -7.71
N ALA A 53 4.99 -19.48 -8.76
CA ALA A 53 4.77 -20.11 -10.06
C ALA A 53 6.07 -20.60 -10.72
N MET A 54 7.23 -20.06 -10.34
CA MET A 54 8.55 -20.51 -10.83
C MET A 54 9.11 -21.72 -10.07
N THR A 55 8.53 -22.10 -8.92
CA THR A 55 8.97 -23.30 -8.19
C THR A 55 8.36 -24.59 -8.73
N GLU A 56 7.30 -24.48 -9.52
CA GLU A 56 6.67 -25.60 -10.20
C GLU A 56 7.51 -26.08 -11.41
N PRO A 57 7.46 -27.37 -11.77
CA PRO A 57 8.14 -27.87 -12.96
C PRO A 57 7.68 -27.10 -14.21
N PRO A 58 8.61 -26.73 -15.11
CA PRO A 58 8.29 -25.92 -16.27
C PRO A 58 7.28 -26.64 -17.18
N SER A 59 6.15 -25.98 -17.46
CA SER A 59 5.13 -26.54 -18.36
C SER A 59 5.56 -26.43 -19.84
N ASN A 60 6.23 -25.33 -20.20
CA ASN A 60 6.99 -25.13 -21.43
C ASN A 60 7.84 -23.84 -21.30
N SER A 61 8.92 -23.74 -22.09
CA SER A 61 9.89 -22.65 -22.00
C SER A 61 9.31 -21.25 -22.26
N GLN A 62 8.25 -21.14 -23.05
CA GLN A 62 7.61 -19.85 -23.35
C GLN A 62 6.81 -19.33 -22.16
N VAL A 63 6.04 -20.21 -21.50
CA VAL A 63 5.31 -19.89 -20.27
C VAL A 63 6.29 -19.49 -19.16
N ASP A 64 7.40 -20.20 -19.03
CA ASP A 64 8.42 -19.88 -18.01
C ASP A 64 9.04 -18.49 -18.26
N GLN A 65 9.35 -18.16 -19.51
CA GLN A 65 9.88 -16.85 -19.87
C GLN A 65 8.86 -15.73 -19.57
N ALA A 66 7.58 -15.98 -19.85
CA ALA A 66 6.51 -15.04 -19.53
C ALA A 66 6.39 -14.83 -18.01
N ILE A 67 6.40 -15.90 -17.20
CA ILE A 67 6.34 -15.81 -15.74
C ILE A 67 7.57 -15.06 -15.19
N LYS A 68 8.78 -15.37 -15.68
CA LYS A 68 10.00 -14.66 -15.28
C LYS A 68 9.92 -13.16 -15.58
N LYS A 69 9.41 -12.79 -16.75
CA LYS A 69 9.19 -11.39 -17.10
C LYS A 69 8.18 -10.72 -16.16
N LEU A 70 7.05 -11.37 -15.90
CA LEU A 70 6.04 -10.85 -14.97
C LEU A 70 6.59 -10.66 -13.55
N ALA A 71 7.38 -11.62 -13.06
CA ALA A 71 8.06 -11.51 -11.77
C ALA A 71 9.01 -10.30 -11.72
N ALA A 72 9.85 -10.14 -12.75
CA ALA A 72 10.78 -9.01 -12.84
C ALA A 72 10.05 -7.67 -12.92
N ASP A 73 9.02 -7.56 -13.76
CA ASP A 73 8.20 -6.36 -13.90
C ASP A 73 7.50 -6.00 -12.57
N ALA A 74 6.96 -7.00 -11.85
CA ALA A 74 6.34 -6.79 -10.54
C ALA A 74 7.35 -6.33 -9.47
N GLN A 75 8.55 -6.93 -9.43
CA GLN A 75 9.62 -6.51 -8.52
C GLN A 75 10.06 -5.06 -8.79
N GLN A 76 10.23 -4.69 -10.07
CA GLN A 76 10.57 -3.33 -10.45
C GLN A 76 9.48 -2.34 -10.03
N ASN A 77 8.21 -2.69 -10.23
CA ASN A 77 7.07 -1.87 -9.81
C ASN A 77 7.01 -1.71 -8.28
N LEU A 78 7.23 -2.79 -7.51
CA LEU A 78 7.29 -2.72 -6.06
C LEU A 78 8.40 -1.79 -5.59
N ALA A 79 9.59 -1.92 -6.18
CA ALA A 79 10.72 -1.05 -5.86
C ALA A 79 10.45 0.42 -6.21
N ARG A 80 9.74 0.70 -7.30
CA ARG A 80 9.32 2.07 -7.66
C ARG A 80 8.34 2.65 -6.64
N LEU A 81 7.31 1.89 -6.27
CA LEU A 81 6.33 2.30 -5.25
C LEU A 81 7.02 2.59 -3.90
N GLN A 82 7.94 1.73 -3.48
CA GLN A 82 8.69 1.89 -2.23
C GLN A 82 9.61 3.11 -2.27
N ARG A 83 10.34 3.33 -3.38
CA ARG A 83 11.19 4.53 -3.55
C ARG A 83 10.40 5.83 -3.46
N TYR A 84 9.17 5.83 -3.98
CA TYR A 84 8.30 6.99 -3.88
C TYR A 84 7.77 7.21 -2.45
N LEU A 85 7.24 6.16 -1.81
CA LEU A 85 6.45 6.28 -0.58
C LEU A 85 7.30 6.29 0.69
N VAL A 86 8.32 5.44 0.79
CA VAL A 86 9.10 5.25 2.04
C VAL A 86 9.72 6.55 2.55
N PRO A 87 10.37 7.39 1.72
CA PRO A 87 10.95 8.64 2.19
C PRO A 87 9.91 9.67 2.67
N ARG A 88 8.66 9.53 2.21
CA ARG A 88 7.56 10.45 2.54
C ARG A 88 6.83 10.07 3.82
N MET A 89 6.80 8.78 4.17
CA MET A 89 6.04 8.26 5.32
C MET A 89 6.25 9.01 6.64
N PRO A 90 7.47 9.46 7.03
CA PRO A 90 7.67 10.19 8.29
C PRO A 90 6.94 11.54 8.37
N TYR A 91 6.51 12.08 7.23
CA TYR A 91 5.90 13.41 7.13
C TYR A 91 4.40 13.36 6.83
N LEU A 92 3.85 12.16 6.58
CA LEU A 92 2.47 11.95 6.17
C LEU A 92 1.62 11.37 7.30
N ASP A 93 0.32 11.68 7.30
CA ASP A 93 -0.63 11.00 8.18
C ASP A 93 -0.69 9.49 7.85
N SER A 94 -0.06 8.71 8.73
CA SER A 94 0.03 7.26 8.63
C SER A 94 -1.34 6.57 8.64
N THR A 95 -2.37 7.18 9.22
CA THR A 95 -3.72 6.58 9.35
C THR A 95 -4.33 6.36 7.97
N ALA A 96 -4.31 7.39 7.13
CA ALA A 96 -4.84 7.32 5.77
C ALA A 96 -4.02 6.37 4.87
N LEU A 97 -2.69 6.34 5.04
CA LEU A 97 -1.83 5.40 4.33
C LEU A 97 -2.13 3.95 4.71
N LEU A 98 -2.28 3.66 6.00
CA LEU A 98 -2.61 2.32 6.51
C LEU A 98 -3.99 1.86 6.03
N ALA A 99 -4.98 2.77 6.00
CA ALA A 99 -6.30 2.46 5.46
C ALA A 99 -6.23 2.09 3.96
N ALA A 100 -5.47 2.85 3.16
CA ALA A 100 -5.26 2.54 1.75
C ALA A 100 -4.54 1.19 1.55
N MET A 101 -3.51 0.89 2.36
CA MET A 101 -2.82 -0.41 2.33
C MET A 101 -3.76 -1.56 2.70
N ALA A 102 -4.59 -1.39 3.75
CA ALA A 102 -5.57 -2.40 4.15
C ALA A 102 -6.57 -2.68 3.02
N GLN A 103 -7.11 -1.63 2.40
CA GLN A 103 -8.00 -1.77 1.25
C GLN A 103 -7.31 -2.49 0.07
N GLY A 104 -6.05 -2.14 -0.23
CA GLY A 104 -5.28 -2.80 -1.29
C GLY A 104 -5.07 -4.30 -1.03
N LYS A 105 -4.81 -4.68 0.23
CA LYS A 105 -4.71 -6.08 0.63
C LYS A 105 -6.03 -6.82 0.43
N ASP A 106 -7.13 -6.24 0.87
CA ASP A 106 -8.46 -6.84 0.76
C ASP A 106 -8.89 -7.00 -0.71
N ASP A 107 -8.67 -5.97 -1.53
CA ASP A 107 -8.94 -6.01 -2.97
C ASP A 107 -8.05 -7.04 -3.68
N SER A 108 -6.78 -7.17 -3.28
CA SER A 108 -5.88 -8.21 -3.81
C SER A 108 -6.42 -9.61 -3.55
N GLN A 109 -6.85 -9.89 -2.31
CA GLN A 109 -7.39 -11.19 -1.95
C GLN A 109 -8.72 -11.47 -2.67
N ARG A 110 -9.59 -10.45 -2.76
CA ARG A 110 -10.87 -10.58 -3.44
C ARG A 110 -10.68 -10.81 -4.95
N ALA A 111 -9.78 -10.07 -5.59
CA ALA A 111 -9.46 -10.26 -7.00
C ALA A 111 -8.91 -11.67 -7.29
N LEU A 112 -8.14 -12.26 -6.38
CA LEU A 112 -7.69 -13.66 -6.52
C LEU A 112 -8.85 -14.66 -6.45
N THR A 113 -9.78 -14.46 -5.51
CA THR A 113 -11.00 -15.27 -5.40
C THR A 113 -11.86 -15.16 -6.67
N GLU A 114 -12.08 -13.93 -7.14
CA GLU A 114 -12.83 -13.66 -8.37
C GLU A 114 -12.14 -14.27 -9.60
N ALA A 115 -10.81 -14.18 -9.70
CA ALA A 115 -10.04 -14.81 -10.77
C ALA A 115 -10.15 -16.35 -10.78
N THR A 116 -10.16 -16.97 -9.59
CA THR A 116 -10.37 -18.42 -9.44
C THR A 116 -11.78 -18.82 -9.89
N GLN A 117 -12.80 -18.04 -9.53
CA GLN A 117 -14.19 -18.25 -9.97
C GLN A 117 -14.33 -18.10 -11.49
N CYS A 118 -13.66 -17.10 -12.08
CA CYS A 118 -13.57 -16.94 -13.53
C CYS A 118 -12.98 -18.20 -14.18
N MET A 119 -11.86 -18.70 -13.66
CA MET A 119 -11.20 -19.90 -14.19
C MET A 119 -12.12 -21.12 -14.18
N ALA A 120 -12.79 -21.38 -13.04
CA ALA A 120 -13.74 -22.49 -12.90
C ALA A 120 -14.93 -22.38 -13.88
N THR A 121 -15.38 -21.15 -14.16
CA THR A 121 -16.49 -20.89 -15.10
C THR A 121 -16.05 -21.03 -16.56
N CYS A 122 -14.81 -20.65 -16.87
CA CYS A 122 -14.29 -20.57 -18.23
C CYS A 122 -13.63 -21.86 -18.74
N GLN A 123 -13.18 -22.76 -17.85
CA GLN A 123 -12.42 -23.96 -18.23
C GLN A 123 -13.14 -24.88 -19.24
N ASN A 124 -14.48 -24.93 -19.18
CA ASN A 124 -15.29 -25.79 -20.06
C ASN A 124 -15.91 -25.03 -21.24
N LYS A 125 -15.53 -23.76 -21.47
CA LYS A 125 -16.05 -22.97 -22.59
C LYS A 125 -15.28 -23.31 -23.88
N PRO A 126 -15.90 -23.18 -25.07
CA PRO A 126 -15.22 -23.42 -26.35
C PRO A 126 -13.96 -22.57 -26.57
N ASN A 127 -13.89 -21.38 -25.95
CA ASN A 127 -12.71 -20.52 -25.94
C ASN A 127 -12.41 -20.04 -24.50
N PRO A 128 -11.68 -20.83 -23.70
CA PRO A 128 -11.39 -20.49 -22.30
C PRO A 128 -10.63 -19.18 -22.16
N MET A 129 -9.68 -18.88 -23.06
CA MET A 129 -8.91 -17.64 -22.99
C MET A 129 -9.77 -16.39 -23.22
N GLN A 130 -10.65 -16.42 -24.23
CA GLN A 130 -11.57 -15.30 -24.46
C GLN A 130 -12.54 -15.11 -23.29
N CYS A 131 -13.03 -16.20 -22.71
CA CYS A 131 -13.87 -16.15 -21.51
C CYS A 131 -13.12 -15.52 -20.32
N MET A 132 -11.88 -15.94 -20.07
CA MET A 132 -11.05 -15.39 -19.00
C MET A 132 -10.77 -13.89 -19.19
N ASN A 133 -10.51 -13.46 -20.43
CA ASN A 133 -10.29 -12.05 -20.73
C ASN A 133 -11.55 -11.19 -20.52
N ALA A 134 -12.73 -11.74 -20.84
CA ALA A 134 -14.00 -11.09 -20.60
C ALA A 134 -14.43 -11.11 -19.13
N CYS A 135 -13.89 -12.05 -18.33
CA CYS A 135 -14.17 -12.14 -16.91
C CYS A 135 -13.43 -11.04 -16.14
N THR A 136 -14.15 -9.95 -15.91
CA THR A 136 -13.65 -8.77 -15.20
C THR A 136 -14.70 -8.29 -14.21
N THR A 137 -14.23 -7.94 -13.01
CA THR A 137 -15.00 -7.25 -11.97
C THR A 137 -14.37 -5.89 -11.71
N ASP A 138 -15.06 -5.02 -10.97
CA ASP A 138 -14.49 -3.74 -10.53
C ASP A 138 -13.22 -3.95 -9.69
N THR A 139 -13.18 -4.96 -8.81
CA THR A 139 -12.01 -5.27 -7.98
C THR A 139 -10.82 -5.69 -8.84
N MET A 140 -11.03 -6.59 -9.81
CA MET A 140 -9.98 -7.01 -10.73
C MET A 140 -9.45 -5.82 -11.54
N GLN A 141 -10.32 -4.90 -11.97
CA GLN A 141 -9.89 -3.69 -12.68
C GLN A 141 -9.07 -2.76 -11.77
N ARG A 142 -9.49 -2.54 -10.52
CA ARG A 142 -8.73 -1.73 -9.55
C ARG A 142 -7.34 -2.32 -9.34
N VAL A 143 -7.24 -3.63 -9.11
CA VAL A 143 -5.98 -4.35 -8.91
C VAL A 143 -5.08 -4.29 -10.14
N ARG A 144 -5.63 -4.51 -11.36
CA ARG A 144 -4.86 -4.45 -12.62
C ARG A 144 -4.20 -3.09 -12.86
N ARG A 145 -4.81 -1.99 -12.39
CA ARG A 145 -4.24 -0.64 -12.51
C ARG A 145 -2.96 -0.43 -11.68
N CYS A 146 -2.61 -1.35 -10.78
CA CYS A 146 -1.34 -1.29 -10.04
C CYS A 146 -0.14 -1.85 -10.82
N SER A 147 -0.38 -2.50 -11.97
CA SER A 147 0.70 -3.00 -12.84
C SER A 147 1.23 -1.92 -13.80
N GLN A 148 0.53 -0.80 -13.95
CA GLN A 148 0.94 0.37 -14.74
C GLN A 148 1.17 1.55 -13.80
N LEU A 149 2.42 2.05 -13.76
CA LEU A 149 2.87 3.10 -12.86
C LEU A 149 3.30 4.38 -13.61
N ASP A 150 2.58 4.70 -14.69
CA ASP A 150 2.72 5.94 -15.47
C ASP A 150 2.28 7.19 -14.68
N TRP A 151 1.38 7.00 -13.71
CA TRP A 151 0.90 8.02 -12.78
C TRP A 151 1.86 8.31 -11.61
N LEU A 152 2.87 7.45 -11.37
CA LEU A 152 3.79 7.60 -10.23
C LEU A 152 4.94 8.55 -10.61
N PRO A 153 5.17 9.62 -9.85
CA PRO A 153 6.30 10.53 -10.06
C PRO A 153 7.65 9.79 -9.97
N PHE A 154 8.64 10.33 -10.68
CA PHE A 154 10.00 9.78 -10.76
C PHE A 154 10.77 9.87 -9.44
#